data_AF-A0A4Q3M506-F1
#
_entry.id   AF-A0A4Q3M506-F1
#
_cell.length_a   1.000
_cell.length_b   1.000
_cell.length_c   1.000
_cell.angle_alpha   90.00
_cell.angle_beta   90.00
_cell.angle_gamma   90.00
#
_symmetry.space_group_name_H-M   'P 1'
#
loop_
_entity.id
_entity.type
_entity.pdbx_description
1 polymer ?
#
loop_
_entity_poly.entity_id
_entity_poly.type
_entity_poly.pdbx_seq_one_letter_code
_entity_poly.pdbx_strand_id
1 'polypeptide(L)'
;MARPSVEGAAGADCGPVQPAPAPASASAPLRHARLDAVFTQALGAMRAQWLQALATEPAGPARQVRAYVRTLCGQALQPRPRRLLLQVLMQPQYQTVWCDFVAEGCAGDTVDHDLSMQCRAAVEGLWFRQATLHQGMGREPDAPHALRAAQPSAARPPLLSHAEQAATVAAVREHLLALCAAAASTGTAAPVQASQLPAGPTAH
;
A
#
# COMPACT_ATOMS: atom_id res chain seq x y z
N MET A 1 18.34 -3.22 89.01
CA MET A 1 17.97 -2.78 87.65
C MET A 1 19.04 -3.31 86.71
N ALA A 2 18.83 -3.89 85.54
CA ALA A 2 17.74 -4.56 84.83
C ALA A 2 18.41 -5.04 83.52
N ARG A 3 18.17 -6.27 83.06
CA ARG A 3 18.53 -6.67 81.67
C ARG A 3 17.42 -6.18 80.72
N PRO A 4 17.68 -6.09 79.40
CA PRO A 4 17.29 -7.22 78.56
C PRO A 4 18.31 -7.61 77.47
N SER A 5 18.07 -8.78 76.86
CA SER A 5 18.71 -9.24 75.62
C SER A 5 17.85 -8.90 74.39
N VAL A 6 18.48 -8.54 73.27
CA VAL A 6 18.01 -8.70 71.86
C VAL A 6 19.25 -8.66 70.96
N GLU A 7 19.62 -9.58 70.05
CA GLU A 7 19.02 -10.83 69.52
C GLU A 7 18.22 -10.68 68.20
N GLY A 8 18.62 -11.43 67.15
CA GLY A 8 18.11 -11.33 65.75
C GLY A 8 18.86 -10.30 64.87
N ALA A 9 18.93 -10.43 63.54
CA ALA A 9 18.54 -11.52 62.65
C ALA A 9 19.13 -11.35 61.23
N ALA A 10 18.99 -12.41 60.41
CA ALA A 10 18.99 -12.43 58.94
C ALA A 10 20.33 -12.14 58.19
N GLY A 11 20.65 -13.05 57.26
CA GLY A 11 21.82 -12.91 56.38
C GLY A 11 21.59 -11.95 55.22
N ALA A 12 22.69 -11.48 54.64
CA ALA A 12 22.68 -10.76 53.37
C ALA A 12 22.38 -11.74 52.23
N ASP A 13 21.09 -11.96 51.99
CA ASP A 13 20.58 -12.69 50.82
C ASP A 13 20.98 -11.92 49.56
N CYS A 14 22.00 -12.42 48.85
CA CYS A 14 22.38 -11.92 47.54
C CYS A 14 21.38 -12.41 46.49
N GLY A 15 20.16 -11.85 46.56
CA GLY A 15 19.09 -12.13 45.62
C GLY A 15 19.57 -11.92 44.17
N PRO A 16 19.12 -12.76 43.23
CA PRO A 16 19.63 -12.72 41.87
C PRO A 16 19.37 -11.36 41.22
N VAL A 17 20.43 -10.72 40.72
CA VAL A 17 20.33 -9.54 39.86
C VAL A 17 19.42 -9.90 38.69
N GLN A 18 18.21 -9.34 38.68
CA GLN A 18 17.31 -9.50 37.54
C GLN A 18 18.01 -8.92 36.30
N PRO A 19 18.15 -9.70 35.21
CA PRO A 19 18.67 -9.15 33.97
C PRO A 19 17.72 -8.05 33.50
N ALA A 20 18.28 -6.91 33.09
CA ALA A 20 17.50 -5.76 32.63
C ALA A 20 16.52 -6.21 31.53
N PRO A 21 15.23 -5.80 31.60
CA PRO A 21 14.25 -6.22 30.62
C PRO A 21 14.68 -5.80 29.21
N ALA A 22 14.59 -6.73 28.27
CA ALA A 22 14.91 -6.52 26.86
C ALA A 22 14.22 -5.24 26.32
N PRO A 23 14.85 -4.49 25.42
CA PRO A 23 14.45 -3.12 25.08
C PRO A 23 12.96 -3.06 24.70
N ALA A 24 12.20 -2.37 25.55
CA ALA A 24 10.75 -2.33 25.45
C ALA A 24 10.30 -1.82 24.07
N SER A 25 9.23 -2.42 23.57
CA SER A 25 8.54 -2.03 22.35
C SER A 25 8.37 -0.52 22.25
N ALA A 26 8.79 0.09 21.13
CA ALA A 26 8.75 1.54 20.95
C ALA A 26 7.37 2.13 21.31
N SER A 27 7.40 3.24 22.06
CA SER A 27 6.20 3.93 22.56
C SER A 27 5.28 4.33 21.42
N ALA A 28 3.97 4.41 21.69
CA ALA A 28 2.97 4.71 20.66
C ALA A 28 3.27 6.01 19.86
N PRO A 29 3.73 7.13 20.47
CA PRO A 29 4.12 8.32 19.72
C PRO A 29 5.30 8.10 18.78
N LEU A 30 6.35 7.40 19.24
CA LEU A 30 7.51 7.05 18.40
C LEU A 30 7.14 6.11 17.26
N ARG A 31 6.11 5.27 17.44
CA ARG A 31 5.56 4.42 16.40
C ARG A 31 4.80 5.23 15.35
N HIS A 32 3.95 6.17 15.78
CA HIS A 32 3.18 7.03 14.88
C HIS A 32 4.10 7.88 14.00
N ALA A 33 5.05 8.59 14.62
CA ALA A 33 6.03 9.42 13.89
C ALA A 33 6.86 8.64 12.85
N ARG A 34 7.12 7.34 13.08
CA ARG A 34 7.77 6.47 12.09
C ARG A 34 6.86 6.13 10.91
N LEU A 35 5.56 5.94 11.14
CA LEU A 35 4.58 5.72 10.07
C LEU A 35 4.38 7.00 9.25
N ASP A 36 4.32 8.16 9.89
CA ASP A 36 4.25 9.47 9.22
C ASP A 36 5.46 9.71 8.30
N ALA A 37 6.67 9.41 8.79
CA ALA A 37 7.89 9.54 8.00
C ALA A 37 7.88 8.61 6.77
N VAL A 38 7.43 7.37 6.92
CA VAL A 38 7.29 6.40 5.81
C VAL A 38 6.23 6.86 4.82
N PHE A 39 5.09 7.35 5.29
CA PHE A 39 4.02 7.88 4.44
C PHE A 39 4.50 9.09 3.64
N THR A 40 5.09 10.08 4.31
CA THR A 40 5.59 11.32 3.69
C THR A 40 6.66 11.03 2.64
N GLN A 41 7.61 10.13 2.94
CA GLN A 41 8.63 9.70 1.98
C GLN A 41 8.02 9.02 0.75
N ALA A 42 7.04 8.14 0.95
CA ALA A 42 6.35 7.45 -0.13
C ALA A 42 5.51 8.41 -1.00
N LEU A 43 4.79 9.35 -0.39
CA LEU A 43 3.99 10.36 -1.06
C LEU A 43 4.87 11.32 -1.88
N GLY A 44 6.02 11.73 -1.33
CA GLY A 44 7.02 12.51 -2.05
C GLY A 44 7.60 11.77 -3.27
N ALA A 45 7.93 10.49 -3.12
CA ALA A 45 8.40 9.64 -4.22
C ALA A 45 7.31 9.43 -5.29
N MET A 46 6.05 9.23 -4.88
CA MET A 46 4.89 9.13 -5.77
C MET A 46 4.70 10.43 -6.58
N ARG A 47 4.73 11.58 -5.92
CA ARG A 47 4.62 12.90 -6.56
C ARG A 47 5.73 13.15 -7.58
N ALA A 48 6.98 12.81 -7.25
CA ALA A 48 8.10 12.94 -8.16
C ALA A 48 7.94 12.09 -9.43
N GLN A 49 7.49 10.84 -9.30
CA GLN A 49 7.22 9.95 -10.43
C GLN A 49 6.02 10.41 -11.27
N TRP A 50 4.97 10.92 -10.63
CA TRP A 50 3.81 11.49 -11.32
C TRP A 50 4.19 12.71 -12.16
N LEU A 51 4.98 13.63 -11.60
CA LEU A 51 5.49 14.79 -12.36
C LEU A 51 6.38 14.36 -13.55
N GLN A 52 7.18 13.31 -13.41
CA GLN A 52 7.95 12.73 -14.53
C GLN A 52 7.04 12.15 -15.63
N ALA A 53 6.02 11.37 -15.26
CA ALA A 53 5.04 10.85 -16.22
C ALA A 53 4.29 12.00 -16.92
N LEU A 54 3.82 12.99 -16.16
CA LEU A 54 3.10 14.16 -16.64
C LEU A 54 3.90 15.00 -17.65
N ALA A 55 5.22 15.13 -17.46
CA ALA A 55 6.10 15.81 -18.40
C ALA A 55 6.13 15.15 -19.80
N THR A 56 5.83 13.85 -19.87
CA THR A 56 5.73 13.07 -21.12
C THR A 56 4.32 12.90 -21.65
N GLU A 57 3.28 13.27 -20.88
CA GLU A 57 1.89 13.17 -21.36
C GLU A 57 1.57 14.26 -22.39
N PRO A 58 0.96 13.90 -23.54
CA PRO A 58 0.38 14.90 -24.44
C PRO A 58 -0.72 15.68 -23.72
N ALA A 59 -0.87 16.96 -24.06
CA ALA A 59 -1.97 17.79 -23.58
C ALA A 59 -3.34 17.19 -23.98
N GLY A 60 -4.35 17.38 -23.14
CA GLY A 60 -5.70 16.88 -23.37
C GLY A 60 -6.49 16.74 -22.07
N PRO A 61 -7.79 16.36 -22.15
CA PRO A 61 -8.73 16.47 -21.04
C PRO A 61 -8.52 15.45 -19.91
N ALA A 62 -7.75 14.39 -20.13
CA ALA A 62 -7.45 13.33 -19.15
C ALA A 62 -5.93 13.20 -18.90
N ARG A 63 -5.18 14.30 -19.01
CA ARG A 63 -3.71 14.29 -18.94
C ARG A 63 -3.20 13.83 -17.57
N GLN A 64 -3.80 14.32 -16.49
CA GLN A 64 -3.39 14.02 -15.12
C GLN A 64 -3.69 12.56 -14.76
N VAL A 65 -4.88 12.07 -15.09
CA VAL A 65 -5.30 10.67 -14.90
C VAL A 65 -4.41 9.72 -15.70
N ARG A 66 -4.06 10.03 -16.96
CA ARG A 66 -3.12 9.19 -17.72
C ARG A 66 -1.73 9.15 -17.09
N ALA A 67 -1.21 10.28 -16.62
CA ALA A 67 0.08 10.33 -15.91
C ALA A 67 0.03 9.51 -14.62
N TYR A 68 -1.08 9.59 -13.87
CA TYR A 68 -1.32 8.82 -12.65
C TYR A 68 -1.35 7.31 -12.92
N VAL A 69 -2.10 6.88 -13.94
CA VAL A 69 -2.16 5.49 -14.40
C VAL A 69 -0.78 4.98 -14.81
N ARG A 70 -0.04 5.73 -15.64
CA ARG A 70 1.35 5.36 -16.02
C ARG A 70 2.26 5.24 -14.79
N THR A 71 2.11 6.12 -13.80
CA THR A 71 2.90 6.12 -12.56
C THR A 71 2.63 4.88 -11.71
N LEU A 72 1.36 4.57 -11.41
CA LEU A 72 1.03 3.40 -10.60
C LEU A 72 1.30 2.08 -11.32
N CYS A 73 1.09 1.98 -12.64
CA CYS A 73 1.51 0.82 -13.42
C CYS A 73 3.04 0.67 -13.40
N GLY A 74 3.81 1.74 -13.59
CA GLY A 74 5.27 1.73 -13.50
C GLY A 74 5.77 1.32 -12.11
N GLN A 75 5.08 1.74 -11.05
CA GLN A 75 5.33 1.27 -9.70
C GLN A 75 4.97 -0.21 -9.51
N ALA A 76 3.83 -0.68 -10.03
CA ALA A 76 3.35 -2.05 -9.87
C ALA A 76 4.31 -3.09 -10.46
N LEU A 77 5.13 -2.70 -11.45
CA LEU A 77 6.20 -3.53 -12.05
C LEU A 77 7.53 -3.54 -11.25
N GLN A 78 7.70 -2.68 -10.25
CA GLN A 78 8.95 -2.62 -9.47
C GLN A 78 8.95 -3.68 -8.36
N PRO A 79 9.97 -4.55 -8.28
CA PRO A 79 10.10 -5.56 -7.21
C PRO A 79 10.59 -4.91 -5.91
N ARG A 80 9.76 -4.05 -5.31
CA ARG A 80 10.04 -3.36 -4.04
C ARG A 80 9.04 -3.80 -2.97
N PRO A 81 9.48 -4.15 -1.74
CA PRO A 81 8.58 -4.50 -0.66
C PRO A 81 7.81 -3.26 -0.18
N ARG A 82 6.54 -3.14 -0.59
CA ARG A 82 5.63 -2.04 -0.19
C ARG A 82 4.74 -2.38 1.01
N ARG A 83 4.93 -3.52 1.69
CA ARG A 83 4.09 -4.02 2.80
C ARG A 83 3.73 -2.94 3.83
N LEU A 84 4.74 -2.20 4.31
CA LEU A 84 4.54 -1.15 5.30
C LEU A 84 3.74 0.04 4.77
N LEU A 85 3.96 0.46 3.52
CA LEU A 85 3.19 1.53 2.87
C LEU A 85 1.72 1.13 2.69
N LEU A 86 1.44 -0.10 2.27
CA LEU A 86 0.05 -0.57 2.16
C LEU A 86 -0.62 -0.61 3.54
N GLN A 87 0.08 -1.10 4.58
CA GLN A 87 -0.44 -1.12 5.95
C GLN A 87 -0.70 0.28 6.52
N VAL A 88 0.09 1.27 6.12
CA VAL A 88 -0.14 2.69 6.40
C VAL A 88 -1.40 3.18 5.68
N LEU A 89 -1.52 2.94 4.37
CA LEU A 89 -2.68 3.35 3.55
C LEU A 89 -4.02 2.72 3.96
N MET A 90 -4.02 1.64 4.73
CA MET A 90 -5.23 1.04 5.32
C MET A 90 -5.69 1.72 6.62
N GLN A 91 -4.98 2.72 7.13
CA GLN A 91 -5.44 3.53 8.27
C GLN A 91 -6.17 4.78 7.75
N PRO A 92 -7.36 5.14 8.28
CA PRO A 92 -8.20 6.20 7.72
C PRO A 92 -7.47 7.53 7.52
N GLN A 93 -6.62 7.95 8.46
CA GLN A 93 -5.94 9.25 8.38
C GLN A 93 -4.96 9.36 7.19
N TYR A 94 -4.30 8.26 6.81
CA TYR A 94 -3.42 8.25 5.63
C TYR A 94 -4.20 7.99 4.34
N GLN A 95 -5.32 7.26 4.42
CA GLN A 95 -6.22 7.06 3.29
C GLN A 95 -6.85 8.39 2.84
N THR A 96 -7.31 9.23 3.77
CA THR A 96 -7.83 10.58 3.45
C THR A 96 -6.77 11.41 2.73
N VAL A 97 -5.56 11.54 3.29
CA VAL A 97 -4.49 12.33 2.67
C VAL A 97 -4.06 11.78 1.31
N TRP A 98 -4.12 10.45 1.10
CA TRP A 98 -3.92 9.86 -0.22
C TRP A 98 -5.02 10.25 -1.21
N CYS A 99 -6.30 10.11 -0.82
CA CYS A 99 -7.44 10.49 -1.65
C CYS A 99 -7.39 11.98 -2.04
N ASP A 100 -7.09 12.86 -1.09
CA ASP A 100 -6.98 14.31 -1.32
C ASP A 100 -5.83 14.62 -2.28
N PHE A 101 -4.63 14.05 -2.05
CA PHE A 101 -3.48 14.19 -2.95
C PHE A 101 -3.78 13.76 -4.40
N VAL A 102 -4.51 12.65 -4.57
CA VAL A 102 -4.88 12.14 -5.89
C VAL A 102 -5.99 13.00 -6.52
N ALA A 103 -6.95 13.48 -5.73
CA ALA A 103 -8.00 14.38 -6.20
C ALA A 103 -7.42 15.73 -6.67
N GLU A 104 -6.54 16.35 -5.87
CA GLU A 104 -5.82 17.58 -6.23
C GLU A 104 -4.96 17.39 -7.48
N GLY A 105 -4.19 16.31 -7.56
CA GLY A 105 -3.34 16.02 -8.73
C GLY A 105 -4.14 15.84 -10.02
N CYS A 106 -5.36 15.27 -9.93
CA CYS A 106 -6.27 15.12 -11.06
C CYS A 106 -7.22 16.31 -11.30
N ALA A 107 -7.24 17.34 -10.46
CA ALA A 107 -8.21 18.45 -10.53
C ALA A 107 -8.07 19.31 -11.81
N GLY A 108 -6.94 19.23 -12.52
CA GLY A 108 -6.72 19.92 -13.79
C GLY A 108 -7.22 19.17 -15.03
N ASP A 109 -7.79 17.97 -14.88
CA ASP A 109 -8.44 17.25 -15.98
C ASP A 109 -9.87 17.74 -16.21
N THR A 110 -10.28 17.82 -17.48
CA THR A 110 -11.64 18.20 -17.91
C THR A 110 -12.43 16.99 -18.42
N VAL A 111 -11.98 15.78 -18.08
CA VAL A 111 -12.69 14.52 -18.34
C VAL A 111 -13.82 14.35 -17.31
N ASP A 112 -14.79 13.50 -17.65
CA ASP A 112 -15.86 13.09 -16.75
C ASP A 112 -15.33 12.59 -15.38
N HIS A 113 -16.02 12.98 -14.30
CA HIS A 113 -15.60 12.68 -12.93
C HIS A 113 -15.67 11.19 -12.60
N ASP A 114 -16.71 10.49 -13.05
CA ASP A 114 -16.89 9.07 -12.80
C ASP A 114 -15.83 8.26 -13.55
N LEU A 115 -15.53 8.61 -14.80
CA LEU A 115 -14.41 8.01 -15.53
C LEU A 115 -13.06 8.24 -14.82
N SER A 116 -12.81 9.47 -14.33
CA SER A 116 -11.62 9.79 -13.53
C SER A 116 -11.53 8.93 -12.25
N MET A 117 -12.65 8.75 -11.54
CA MET A 117 -12.72 7.90 -10.35
C MET A 117 -12.51 6.42 -10.68
N GLN A 118 -13.15 5.91 -11.74
CA GLN A 118 -13.01 4.51 -12.20
C GLN A 118 -11.58 4.19 -12.60
N CYS A 119 -10.93 5.06 -13.38
CA CYS A 119 -9.53 4.86 -13.79
C CYS A 119 -8.58 4.84 -12.58
N ARG A 120 -8.78 5.74 -11.60
CA ARG A 120 -8.01 5.78 -10.35
C ARG A 120 -8.21 4.50 -9.53
N ALA A 121 -9.45 4.12 -9.23
CA ALA A 121 -9.76 2.93 -8.44
C ALA A 121 -9.23 1.63 -9.10
N ALA A 122 -9.33 1.52 -10.42
CA ALA A 122 -8.83 0.35 -11.16
C ALA A 122 -7.31 0.21 -11.08
N VAL A 123 -6.55 1.31 -11.27
CA VAL A 123 -5.07 1.25 -11.22
C VAL A 123 -4.54 1.14 -9.78
N GLU A 124 -5.23 1.73 -8.80
CA GLU A 124 -4.92 1.52 -7.38
C GLU A 124 -5.15 0.06 -6.98
N GLY A 125 -6.30 -0.53 -7.35
CA GLY A 125 -6.60 -1.95 -7.09
C GLY A 125 -5.56 -2.90 -7.71
N LEU A 126 -5.07 -2.60 -8.91
CA LEU A 126 -3.94 -3.30 -9.54
C LEU A 126 -2.65 -3.14 -8.72
N TRP A 127 -2.32 -1.94 -8.28
CA TRP A 127 -1.12 -1.66 -7.47
C TRP A 127 -1.15 -2.37 -6.12
N PHE A 128 -2.28 -2.35 -5.41
CA PHE A 128 -2.52 -3.12 -4.18
C PHE A 128 -2.40 -4.63 -4.44
N ARG A 129 -2.94 -5.16 -5.55
CA ARG A 129 -2.81 -6.58 -5.93
C ARG A 129 -1.35 -6.98 -6.18
N GLN A 130 -0.58 -6.22 -6.97
CA GLN A 130 0.83 -6.57 -7.22
C GLN A 130 1.67 -6.47 -5.94
N ALA A 131 1.46 -5.42 -5.14
CA ALA A 131 2.15 -5.23 -3.88
C ALA A 131 1.73 -6.24 -2.77
N THR A 132 0.67 -7.03 -2.97
CA THR A 132 0.32 -8.20 -2.14
C THR A 132 0.85 -9.52 -2.71
N LEU A 133 0.90 -9.70 -4.04
CA LEU A 133 1.52 -10.88 -4.68
C LEU A 133 3.02 -11.00 -4.34
N HIS A 134 3.78 -9.90 -4.35
CA HIS A 134 5.18 -9.90 -3.94
C HIS A 134 5.42 -10.28 -2.46
N GLN A 135 4.38 -10.32 -1.62
CA GLN A 135 4.49 -10.79 -0.23
C GLN A 135 4.57 -12.32 -0.15
N GLY A 136 4.23 -13.05 -1.23
CA GLY A 136 4.25 -14.50 -1.27
C GLY A 136 5.64 -15.14 -1.19
N MET A 137 6.71 -14.40 -1.49
CA MET A 137 8.09 -14.91 -1.52
C MET A 137 8.93 -14.57 -0.27
N GLY A 138 8.39 -13.81 0.68
CA GLY A 138 9.05 -13.47 1.94
C GLY A 138 8.59 -14.36 3.10
N ARG A 139 9.32 -15.44 3.38
CA ARG A 139 9.13 -16.23 4.61
C ARG A 139 9.69 -15.46 5.80
N GLU A 140 8.82 -14.79 6.56
CA GLU A 140 9.18 -14.21 7.85
C GLU A 140 9.17 -15.31 8.94
N PRO A 141 10.28 -15.58 9.65
CA PRO A 141 10.26 -16.33 10.90
C PRO A 141 9.73 -15.45 12.05
N ASP A 142 9.14 -16.08 13.06
CA ASP A 142 8.82 -15.47 14.37
C ASP A 142 7.71 -14.40 14.46
N ALA A 143 6.59 -14.62 13.78
CA ALA A 143 5.29 -14.11 14.25
C ALA A 143 4.63 -15.12 15.21
N PRO A 144 4.26 -14.74 16.46
CA PRO A 144 3.73 -15.69 17.45
C PRO A 144 2.40 -16.29 17.01
N HIS A 145 2.24 -17.61 17.24
CA HIS A 145 1.19 -18.46 16.67
C HIS A 145 -0.28 -18.05 16.95
N ALA A 146 -0.53 -17.15 17.90
CA ALA A 146 -1.86 -16.81 18.39
C ALA A 146 -2.78 -16.13 17.34
N LEU A 147 -2.23 -15.43 16.33
CA LEU A 147 -3.04 -14.66 15.37
C LEU A 147 -3.36 -15.39 14.07
N ARG A 148 -2.99 -16.67 13.95
CA ARG A 148 -3.17 -17.47 12.71
C ARG A 148 -4.48 -18.26 12.65
N ALA A 149 -5.21 -18.36 13.76
CA ALA A 149 -6.42 -19.19 13.88
C ALA A 149 -7.70 -18.56 13.30
N ALA A 150 -7.68 -17.28 12.90
CA ALA A 150 -8.87 -16.50 12.53
C ALA A 150 -8.93 -16.03 11.07
N GLN A 151 -7.99 -16.45 10.21
CA GLN A 151 -8.08 -16.16 8.77
C GLN A 151 -8.78 -17.31 8.05
N PRO A 152 -9.98 -17.09 7.46
CA PRO A 152 -10.57 -18.09 6.57
C PRO A 152 -9.63 -18.31 5.38
N SER A 153 -9.35 -19.56 5.07
CA SER A 153 -8.43 -19.96 4.01
C SER A 153 -9.03 -19.71 2.62
N ALA A 154 -9.13 -18.43 2.24
CA ALA A 154 -9.36 -18.05 0.85
C ALA A 154 -8.26 -18.68 -0.01
N ALA A 155 -8.67 -19.44 -1.03
CA ALA A 155 -7.74 -20.13 -1.92
C ALA A 155 -6.71 -19.14 -2.47
N ARG A 156 -5.43 -19.37 -2.15
CA ARG A 156 -4.34 -18.48 -2.56
C ARG A 156 -4.32 -18.47 -4.10
N PRO A 157 -4.57 -17.33 -4.77
CA PRO A 157 -4.59 -17.31 -6.23
C PRO A 157 -3.23 -17.79 -6.75
N PRO A 158 -3.19 -18.51 -7.89
CA PRO A 158 -1.95 -19.02 -8.44
C PRO A 158 -0.96 -17.87 -8.62
N LEU A 159 0.29 -18.11 -8.22
CA LEU A 159 1.37 -17.13 -8.39
C LEU A 159 1.69 -17.04 -9.88
N LEU A 160 1.06 -16.07 -10.56
CA LEU A 160 1.44 -15.66 -11.90
C LEU A 160 2.94 -15.39 -11.93
N SER A 161 3.62 -15.84 -12.98
CA SER A 161 5.01 -15.50 -13.24
C SER A 161 5.19 -13.99 -13.38
N HIS A 162 6.42 -13.50 -13.20
CA HIS A 162 6.73 -12.09 -13.39
C HIS A 162 6.36 -11.58 -14.80
N ALA A 163 6.44 -12.45 -15.82
CA ALA A 163 6.04 -12.13 -17.19
C ALA A 163 4.50 -11.95 -17.30
N GLU A 164 3.71 -12.83 -16.70
CA GLU A 164 2.24 -12.73 -16.68
C GLU A 164 1.75 -11.53 -15.83
N GLN A 165 2.43 -11.24 -14.71
CA GLN A 165 2.19 -10.04 -13.92
C GLN A 165 2.45 -8.78 -14.76
N ALA A 166 3.57 -8.73 -15.49
CA ALA A 166 3.91 -7.62 -16.37
C ALA A 166 2.92 -7.47 -17.53
N ALA A 167 2.51 -8.57 -18.16
CA ALA A 167 1.48 -8.58 -19.20
C ALA A 167 0.13 -8.08 -18.67
N THR A 168 -0.27 -8.49 -17.46
CA THR A 168 -1.50 -8.01 -16.80
C THR A 168 -1.45 -6.50 -16.55
N VAL A 169 -0.33 -5.99 -16.01
CA VAL A 169 -0.17 -4.55 -15.77
C VAL A 169 -0.16 -3.75 -17.07
N ALA A 170 0.47 -4.26 -18.13
CA ALA A 170 0.45 -3.64 -19.44
C ALA A 170 -0.97 -3.61 -20.03
N ALA A 171 -1.71 -4.72 -20.01
CA ALA A 171 -3.07 -4.80 -20.53
C ALA A 171 -4.03 -3.84 -19.81
N VAL A 172 -3.99 -3.77 -18.48
CA VAL A 172 -4.79 -2.80 -17.71
C VAL A 172 -4.37 -1.37 -18.03
N ARG A 173 -3.06 -1.08 -18.15
CA ARG A 173 -2.57 0.25 -18.54
C ARG A 173 -3.13 0.68 -19.88
N GLU A 174 -2.99 -0.13 -20.93
CA GLU A 174 -3.46 0.23 -22.27
C GLU A 174 -4.99 0.37 -22.31
N HIS A 175 -5.74 -0.47 -21.59
CA HIS A 175 -7.20 -0.34 -21.48
C HIS A 175 -7.61 1.00 -20.84
N LEU A 176 -7.01 1.37 -19.70
CA LEU A 176 -7.32 2.63 -19.02
C LEU A 176 -6.90 3.85 -19.86
N LEU A 177 -5.73 3.81 -20.51
CA LEU A 177 -5.30 4.88 -21.41
C LEU A 177 -6.22 5.03 -22.63
N ALA A 178 -6.71 3.91 -23.19
CA ALA A 178 -7.67 3.91 -24.29
C ALA A 178 -9.03 4.49 -23.88
N LEU A 179 -9.56 4.14 -22.70
CA LEU A 179 -10.78 4.75 -22.15
C LEU A 179 -10.63 6.28 -22.00
N CYS A 180 -9.52 6.75 -21.44
CA CYS A 180 -9.21 8.18 -21.34
C CYS A 180 -9.10 8.88 -22.70
N ALA A 181 -8.61 8.20 -23.74
CA ALA A 181 -8.50 8.74 -25.09
C ALA A 181 -9.86 8.76 -25.83
N ALA A 182 -10.69 7.74 -25.63
CA ALA A 182 -12.03 7.67 -26.21
C ALA A 182 -12.93 8.79 -25.67
N ALA A 183 -12.96 8.99 -24.34
CA ALA A 183 -13.74 10.06 -23.72
C ALA A 183 -13.27 11.47 -24.14
N ALA A 184 -11.97 11.63 -24.41
CA ALA A 184 -11.43 12.88 -24.96
C ALA A 184 -11.93 13.18 -26.39
N SER A 185 -12.37 12.16 -27.12
CA SER A 185 -12.78 12.26 -28.53
C SER A 185 -14.30 12.39 -28.70
N THR A 186 -15.10 11.93 -27.73
CA THR A 186 -16.57 11.89 -27.84
C THR A 186 -17.29 13.09 -27.22
N GLY A 187 -16.63 13.89 -26.36
CA GLY A 187 -17.25 15.03 -25.65
C GLY A 187 -18.33 14.66 -24.62
N THR A 188 -18.70 13.38 -24.55
CA THR A 188 -19.66 12.79 -23.61
C THR A 188 -19.20 11.35 -23.34
N ALA A 189 -19.05 10.97 -22.07
CA ALA A 189 -18.69 9.60 -21.70
C ALA A 189 -19.96 8.74 -21.54
N ALA A 190 -20.05 7.63 -22.27
CA ALA A 190 -21.05 6.60 -21.99
C ALA A 190 -20.57 5.74 -20.80
N PRO A 191 -21.47 5.26 -19.92
CA PRO A 191 -21.08 4.51 -18.73
C PRO A 191 -20.46 3.15 -19.11
N VAL A 192 -19.20 2.95 -18.71
CA VAL A 192 -18.49 1.68 -18.92
C VAL A 192 -19.05 0.62 -17.97
N GLN A 193 -19.58 -0.47 -18.53
CA GLN A 193 -20.01 -1.62 -17.72
C GLN A 193 -18.78 -2.37 -17.18
N ALA A 194 -18.77 -2.64 -15.87
CA ALA A 194 -17.65 -3.25 -15.15
C ALA A 194 -17.26 -4.68 -15.59
N SER A 195 -17.99 -5.27 -16.55
CA SER A 195 -17.77 -6.61 -17.10
C SER A 195 -16.72 -6.66 -18.23
N GLN A 196 -16.09 -5.54 -18.60
CA GLN A 196 -15.15 -5.46 -19.75
C GLN A 196 -13.65 -5.46 -19.37
N LEU A 197 -13.30 -5.67 -18.10
CA LEU A 197 -11.92 -6.05 -17.76
C LEU A 197 -11.57 -7.37 -18.47
N PRO A 198 -10.41 -7.48 -19.13
CA PRO A 198 -10.05 -8.72 -19.81
C PRO A 198 -9.99 -9.86 -18.80
N ALA A 199 -10.82 -10.88 -19.03
CA ALA A 199 -10.71 -12.13 -18.30
C ALA A 199 -9.27 -12.64 -18.46
N GLY A 200 -8.63 -13.00 -17.34
CA GLY A 200 -7.30 -13.62 -17.37
C GLY A 200 -7.34 -14.90 -18.22
N PRO A 201 -6.20 -15.35 -18.76
CA PRO A 201 -6.15 -16.50 -19.64
C PRO A 201 -6.85 -17.70 -19.01
N THR A 202 -7.93 -18.16 -19.62
CA THR A 202 -8.63 -19.37 -19.23
C THR A 202 -7.73 -20.55 -19.49
N ALA A 203 -7.20 -21.13 -18.42
CA ALA A 203 -6.53 -22.42 -18.47
C ALA A 203 -7.60 -23.52 -18.54
N HIS A 204 -7.88 -24.02 -19.76
CA HIS A 204 -8.23 -25.40 -20.05
C HIS A 204 -8.13 -25.71 -21.55
#